data_AF-A0A2X0R7V6-F1
#
_entry.id   AF-A0A2X0R7V6-F1
#
_cell.length_a   1.000
_cell.length_b   1.000
_cell.length_c   1.000
_cell.angle_alpha   90.00
_cell.angle_beta   90.00
_cell.angle_gamma   90.00
#
_symmetry.space_group_name_H-M   'P 1'
#
loop_
_entity.id
_entity.type
_entity.pdbx_description
1 polymer ?
#
loop_
_entity_poly.entity_id
_entity_poly.type
_entity_poly.pdbx_seq_one_letter_code
_entity_poly.pdbx_strand_id
1 'polypeptide(L)'
;MKVETIFPSWILDVQKSNRGKLAPQSQEFFRKSLECYPCFYEAFLNCPRTTEIGVLNNHNPLDLEKKYETSTLFHFIIANLSETFHFVFVYQTRELGLAMHDALERGAFYTAVILNRSIFEVVCTSYFTFRRIEDKFKQSQCLLRAAVKTRSKEEQRKNFLKYNQILYEIYSLLFRANTSTSLNWEEHFNKLGYAIKLPESSKRLHIHDVLEDIEKVSKLPLMKVYDLMSEFVHPNFGSKTMVINTKRPHMQYMDIVVLGDNSGNAEAALYYIDQLSESLYCTLTLACSLHERSGKFLDAIFKFIPSPDNRNLQ
;
A
#
# COMPACT_ATOMS: atom_id res chain seq x y z
N MET A 1 -18.59 16.70 -14.49
CA MET A 1 -17.35 16.44 -15.27
C MET A 1 -17.36 14.97 -15.66
N LYS A 2 -17.25 14.64 -16.94
CA LYS A 2 -17.13 13.23 -17.38
C LYS A 2 -15.75 12.73 -16.97
N VAL A 3 -15.70 11.76 -16.06
CA VAL A 3 -14.48 11.03 -15.71
C VAL A 3 -14.26 9.99 -16.79
N GLU A 4 -13.51 10.37 -17.83
CA GLU A 4 -12.95 9.41 -18.79
C GLU A 4 -11.43 9.42 -18.63
N THR A 5 -10.93 8.47 -17.84
CA THR A 5 -9.75 7.68 -18.24
C THR A 5 -9.95 6.26 -17.71
N ILE A 6 -10.68 5.50 -18.52
CA ILE A 6 -10.68 4.04 -18.54
C ILE A 6 -9.34 3.62 -19.17
N PHE A 7 -8.78 2.47 -18.77
CA PHE A 7 -7.53 1.88 -19.24
C PHE A 7 -7.11 2.28 -20.68
N PRO A 8 -5.82 2.56 -20.97
CA PRO A 8 -5.39 3.19 -22.22
C PRO A 8 -6.05 2.63 -23.49
N SER A 9 -6.80 3.49 -24.20
CA SER A 9 -7.73 3.05 -25.25
C SER A 9 -7.05 2.36 -26.41
N TRP A 10 -5.84 2.80 -26.77
CA TRP A 10 -5.07 2.20 -27.86
C TRP A 10 -4.67 0.74 -27.56
N ILE A 11 -4.42 0.39 -26.29
CA ILE A 11 -4.14 -0.99 -25.88
C ILE A 11 -5.42 -1.84 -26.01
N LEU A 12 -6.57 -1.27 -25.66
CA LEU A 12 -7.88 -1.93 -25.84
C LEU A 12 -8.16 -2.20 -27.32
N ASP A 13 -7.86 -1.25 -28.21
CA ASP A 13 -8.03 -1.40 -29.65
C ASP A 13 -7.11 -2.48 -30.23
N VAL A 14 -5.85 -2.53 -29.78
CA VAL A 14 -4.90 -3.59 -30.15
C VAL A 14 -5.41 -4.96 -29.70
N GLN A 15 -5.85 -5.09 -28.45
CA GLN A 15 -6.40 -6.33 -27.91
C GLN A 15 -7.62 -6.80 -28.69
N LYS A 16 -8.55 -5.89 -28.98
CA LYS A 16 -9.79 -6.20 -29.72
C LYS A 16 -9.48 -6.66 -31.14
N SER A 17 -8.56 -5.98 -31.83
CA SER A 17 -8.19 -6.27 -33.22
C SER A 17 -7.36 -7.55 -33.37
N ASN A 18 -6.75 -8.04 -32.28
CA ASN A 18 -5.85 -9.19 -32.29
C ASN A 18 -6.27 -10.28 -31.29
N ARG A 19 -7.55 -10.33 -30.90
CA ARG A 19 -8.05 -11.26 -29.88
C ARG A 19 -7.74 -12.73 -30.18
N GLY A 20 -7.63 -13.13 -31.45
CA GLY A 20 -7.24 -14.49 -31.84
C GLY A 20 -5.75 -14.84 -31.63
N LYS A 21 -4.90 -13.88 -31.28
CA LYS A 21 -3.44 -14.07 -31.12
C LYS A 21 -2.99 -14.22 -29.66
N LEU A 22 -3.84 -13.84 -28.71
CA LEU A 22 -3.54 -13.89 -27.27
C LEU A 22 -3.88 -15.25 -26.68
N ALA A 23 -3.14 -15.69 -25.68
CA ALA A 23 -3.45 -16.90 -24.94
C ALA A 23 -4.83 -16.76 -24.22
N PRO A 24 -5.70 -17.80 -24.24
CA PRO A 24 -7.04 -17.70 -23.63
C PRO A 24 -7.03 -17.29 -22.16
N GLN A 25 -6.06 -17.79 -21.40
CA GLN A 25 -5.89 -17.46 -19.98
C GLN A 25 -5.52 -15.97 -19.78
N SER A 26 -4.63 -15.44 -20.61
CA SER A 26 -4.21 -14.04 -20.54
C SER A 26 -5.34 -13.09 -20.95
N GLN A 27 -6.16 -13.47 -21.94
CA GLN A 27 -7.38 -12.72 -22.28
C GLN A 27 -8.34 -12.64 -21.09
N GLU A 28 -8.53 -13.73 -20.37
CA GLU A 28 -9.42 -13.78 -19.23
C GLU A 28 -8.91 -12.91 -18.07
N PHE A 29 -7.61 -12.99 -17.75
CA PHE A 29 -7.02 -12.11 -16.74
C PHE A 29 -7.01 -10.64 -17.15
N PHE A 30 -6.81 -10.35 -18.44
CA PHE A 30 -6.87 -8.99 -18.93
C PHE A 30 -8.29 -8.43 -18.80
N ARG A 31 -9.31 -9.21 -19.19
CA ARG A 31 -10.73 -8.86 -18.97
C ARG A 31 -11.01 -8.56 -17.50
N LYS A 32 -10.59 -9.44 -16.59
CA LYS A 32 -10.76 -9.22 -15.14
C LYS A 32 -10.00 -7.98 -14.64
N SER A 33 -8.80 -7.72 -15.16
CA SER A 33 -8.06 -6.50 -14.83
C SER A 33 -8.85 -5.25 -15.23
N LEU A 34 -9.47 -5.25 -16.41
CA LEU A 34 -10.31 -4.15 -16.88
C LEU A 34 -11.58 -3.97 -16.03
N GLU A 35 -12.11 -5.05 -15.45
CA GLU A 35 -13.24 -4.98 -14.51
C GLU A 35 -12.84 -4.37 -13.15
N CYS A 36 -11.61 -4.65 -12.69
CA CYS A 36 -11.08 -4.07 -11.45
C CYS A 36 -10.58 -2.62 -11.62
N TYR A 37 -10.11 -2.26 -12.82
CA TYR A 37 -9.43 -0.99 -13.06
C TYR A 37 -10.26 0.26 -12.70
N PRO A 38 -11.57 0.34 -12.96
CA PRO A 38 -12.39 1.47 -12.53
C PRO A 38 -12.39 1.68 -11.03
N CYS A 39 -12.48 0.60 -10.24
CA CYS A 39 -12.42 0.67 -8.79
C CYS A 39 -11.05 1.16 -8.30
N PHE A 40 -9.97 0.65 -8.90
CA PHE A 40 -8.62 1.14 -8.62
C PHE A 40 -8.45 2.61 -8.98
N TYR A 41 -8.96 3.03 -10.13
CA TYR A 41 -8.93 4.40 -10.59
C TYR A 41 -9.64 5.32 -9.59
N GLU A 42 -10.86 4.96 -9.19
CA GLU A 42 -11.65 5.73 -8.22
C GLU A 42 -10.97 5.80 -6.85
N ALA A 43 -10.46 4.67 -6.35
CA ALA A 43 -9.87 4.56 -5.02
C ALA A 43 -8.52 5.29 -4.89
N PHE A 44 -7.72 5.33 -5.96
CA PHE A 44 -6.34 5.83 -5.89
C PHE A 44 -6.04 6.95 -6.88
N LEU A 45 -6.34 6.77 -8.17
CA LEU A 45 -5.91 7.72 -9.20
C LEU A 45 -6.70 9.03 -9.17
N ASN A 46 -7.99 8.94 -8.83
CA ASN A 46 -8.87 10.09 -8.63
C ASN A 46 -8.76 10.69 -7.21
N CYS A 47 -7.94 10.10 -6.33
CA CYS A 47 -7.67 10.69 -5.03
C CYS A 47 -6.97 12.04 -5.24
N PRO A 48 -7.37 13.12 -4.54
CA PRO A 48 -6.67 14.40 -4.67
C PRO A 48 -5.21 14.26 -4.25
N ARG A 49 -4.34 15.18 -4.68
CA ARG A 49 -2.95 15.16 -4.20
C ARG A 49 -2.92 15.36 -2.70
N THR A 50 -1.94 14.82 -2.01
CA THR A 50 -1.77 15.02 -0.56
C THR A 50 -1.78 16.50 -0.16
N THR A 51 -1.21 17.38 -1.00
CA THR A 51 -1.24 18.84 -0.83
C THR A 51 -2.64 19.46 -0.90
N GLU A 52 -3.60 18.77 -1.53
CA GLU A 52 -4.99 19.20 -1.76
C GLU A 52 -5.95 18.59 -0.73
N ILE A 53 -5.60 17.46 -0.11
CA ILE A 53 -6.49 16.72 0.80
C ILE A 53 -6.72 17.47 2.14
N GLY A 54 -5.89 18.44 2.51
CA GLY A 54 -6.11 19.31 3.68
C GLY A 54 -6.08 18.60 5.05
N VAL A 55 -6.15 17.27 5.10
CA VAL A 55 -6.08 16.43 6.31
C VAL A 55 -4.77 16.67 7.07
N LEU A 56 -3.67 16.96 6.37
CA LEU A 56 -2.39 17.34 6.99
C LEU A 56 -2.37 18.76 7.57
N ASN A 57 -3.07 19.69 6.93
CA ASN A 57 -3.15 21.07 7.43
C ASN A 57 -4.11 21.19 8.62
N ASN A 58 -5.10 20.30 8.73
CA ASN A 58 -6.12 20.32 9.77
C ASN A 58 -5.82 19.40 10.96
N HIS A 59 -4.86 18.48 10.85
CA HIS A 59 -4.41 17.63 11.93
C HIS A 59 -2.99 17.99 12.31
N ASN A 60 -2.83 19.19 12.86
CA ASN A 60 -1.64 19.51 13.61
C ASN A 60 -1.52 18.49 14.75
N PRO A 61 -0.45 17.68 14.82
CA PRO A 61 -0.26 16.70 15.89
C PRO A 61 -0.33 17.35 17.27
N LEU A 62 0.06 18.63 17.39
CA LEU A 62 -0.03 19.44 18.62
C LEU A 62 -1.48 19.82 18.99
N ASP A 63 -2.39 19.93 18.01
CA ASP A 63 -3.82 20.20 18.26
C ASP A 63 -4.56 18.91 18.63
N LEU A 64 -4.14 17.76 18.08
CA LEU A 64 -4.57 16.45 18.57
C LEU A 64 -4.05 16.20 20.00
N GLU A 65 -2.82 16.59 20.30
CA GLU A 65 -2.19 16.51 21.62
C GLU A 65 -2.82 17.46 22.66
N LYS A 66 -3.21 18.68 22.27
CA LYS A 66 -4.00 19.58 23.14
C LYS A 66 -5.41 19.06 23.40
N LYS A 67 -6.00 18.36 22.44
CA LYS A 67 -7.37 17.83 22.53
C LYS A 67 -7.43 16.50 23.27
N TYR A 68 -6.33 15.74 23.25
CA TYR A 68 -6.16 14.45 23.92
C TYR A 68 -4.80 14.43 24.62
N GLU A 69 -4.81 14.62 25.94
CA GLU A 69 -3.62 14.74 26.79
C GLU A 69 -2.49 13.74 26.43
N THR A 70 -1.25 14.23 26.51
CA THR A 70 0.06 13.67 26.09
C THR A 70 0.45 12.27 26.56
N SER A 71 -0.46 11.46 27.11
CA SER A 71 -0.08 10.32 27.96
C SER A 71 -0.52 8.93 27.49
N THR A 72 -1.18 8.76 26.34
CA THR A 72 -1.69 7.43 25.95
C THR A 72 -1.16 6.96 24.59
N LEU A 73 -0.31 5.93 24.63
CA LEU A 73 0.24 5.13 23.51
C LEU A 73 -0.80 4.82 22.41
N PHE A 74 -2.08 4.75 22.78
CA PHE A 74 -3.21 4.54 21.89
C PHE A 74 -3.42 5.66 20.85
N HIS A 75 -3.31 6.94 21.22
CA HIS A 75 -3.46 8.04 20.26
C HIS A 75 -2.30 8.07 19.26
N PHE A 76 -1.09 7.75 19.75
CA PHE A 76 0.08 7.60 18.90
C PHE A 76 -0.09 6.48 17.86
N ILE A 77 -0.68 5.35 18.27
CA ILE A 77 -1.06 4.25 17.36
C ILE A 77 -2.07 4.71 16.31
N ILE A 78 -3.08 5.50 16.69
CA ILE A 78 -4.10 6.01 15.75
C ILE A 78 -3.48 6.96 14.72
N ALA A 79 -2.63 7.89 15.18
CA ALA A 79 -1.91 8.80 14.29
C ALA A 79 -1.05 8.02 13.29
N ASN A 80 -0.22 7.09 13.78
CA ASN A 80 0.64 6.26 12.94
C ASN A 80 -0.17 5.40 11.96
N LEU A 81 -1.29 4.80 12.40
CA LEU A 81 -2.13 4.00 11.52
C LEU A 81 -2.75 4.84 10.41
N SER A 82 -3.22 6.04 10.76
CA SER A 82 -3.78 6.99 9.80
C SER A 82 -2.72 7.44 8.80
N GLU A 83 -1.49 7.69 9.26
CA GLU A 83 -0.36 8.02 8.41
C GLU A 83 0.07 6.86 7.50
N THR A 84 0.22 5.64 8.03
CA THR A 84 0.54 4.46 7.23
C THR A 84 -0.54 4.21 6.17
N PHE A 85 -1.82 4.35 6.53
CA PHE A 85 -2.91 4.24 5.57
C PHE A 85 -2.81 5.30 4.47
N HIS A 86 -2.68 6.56 4.86
CA HIS A 86 -2.79 7.69 3.94
C HIS A 86 -1.54 7.84 3.06
N PHE A 87 -0.35 7.83 3.67
CA PHE A 87 0.90 8.12 2.98
C PHE A 87 1.52 6.90 2.34
N VAL A 88 1.64 5.81 3.09
CA VAL A 88 2.35 4.63 2.59
C VAL A 88 1.45 3.90 1.61
N PHE A 89 0.19 3.65 1.96
CA PHE A 89 -0.70 2.91 1.09
C PHE A 89 -1.35 3.79 0.01
N VAL A 90 -2.17 4.79 0.38
CA VAL A 90 -2.96 5.54 -0.62
C VAL A 90 -2.07 6.40 -1.53
N TYR A 91 -1.21 7.24 -0.95
CA TYR A 91 -0.40 8.17 -1.74
C TYR A 91 0.65 7.47 -2.61
N GLN A 92 1.44 6.52 -2.08
CA GLN A 92 2.42 5.83 -2.93
C GLN A 92 1.74 5.01 -4.03
N THR A 93 0.63 4.33 -3.73
CA THR A 93 -0.14 3.58 -4.74
C THR A 93 -0.69 4.52 -5.81
N ARG A 94 -1.14 5.73 -5.43
CA ARG A 94 -1.57 6.76 -6.37
C ARG A 94 -0.44 7.21 -7.29
N GLU A 95 0.70 7.64 -6.74
CA GLU A 95 1.81 8.17 -7.55
C GLU A 95 2.36 7.10 -8.49
N LEU A 96 2.55 5.88 -7.99
CA LEU A 96 2.99 4.75 -8.80
C LEU A 96 1.94 4.37 -9.84
N GLY A 97 0.65 4.41 -9.49
CA GLY A 97 -0.46 4.10 -10.39
C GLY A 97 -0.62 5.13 -11.52
N LEU A 98 -0.46 6.42 -11.22
CA LEU A 98 -0.45 7.49 -12.22
C LEU A 98 0.75 7.35 -13.16
N ALA A 99 1.94 7.09 -12.61
CA ALA A 99 3.13 6.83 -13.41
C ALA A 99 2.97 5.58 -14.28
N MET A 100 2.32 4.52 -13.77
CA MET A 100 2.07 3.28 -14.51
C MET A 100 1.09 3.55 -15.65
N HIS A 101 0.03 4.31 -15.40
CA HIS A 101 -0.94 4.71 -16.42
C HIS A 101 -0.26 5.51 -17.54
N ASP A 102 0.53 6.54 -17.20
CA ASP A 102 1.31 7.33 -18.16
C ASP A 102 2.33 6.47 -18.95
N ALA A 103 2.98 5.50 -18.29
CA ALA A 103 3.85 4.55 -18.97
C ALA A 103 3.09 3.67 -19.98
N LEU A 104 1.90 3.18 -19.62
CA LEU A 104 1.05 2.41 -20.53
C LEU A 104 0.54 3.26 -21.69
N GLU A 105 0.14 4.52 -21.45
CA GLU A 105 -0.27 5.46 -22.51
C GLU A 105 0.82 5.66 -23.56
N ARG A 106 2.09 5.75 -23.14
CA ARG A 106 3.24 5.89 -24.06
C ARG A 106 3.72 4.58 -24.70
N GLY A 107 3.19 3.44 -24.27
CA GLY A 107 3.70 2.12 -24.66
C GLY A 107 5.05 1.76 -24.02
N ALA A 108 5.41 2.42 -22.93
CA ALA A 108 6.60 2.13 -22.12
C ALA A 108 6.34 0.92 -21.19
N PHE A 109 6.06 -0.24 -21.80
CA PHE A 109 5.58 -1.42 -21.08
C PHE A 109 6.53 -1.90 -20.00
N TYR A 110 7.85 -1.87 -20.25
CA TYR A 110 8.86 -2.26 -19.25
C TYR A 110 8.77 -1.40 -17.98
N THR A 111 8.68 -0.09 -18.16
CA THR A 111 8.46 0.85 -17.05
C THR A 111 7.14 0.57 -16.35
N ALA A 112 6.07 0.27 -17.09
CA ALA A 112 4.79 -0.11 -16.49
C ALA A 112 4.89 -1.39 -15.63
N VAL A 113 5.72 -2.38 -16.00
CA VAL A 113 5.95 -3.59 -15.18
C VAL A 113 6.67 -3.26 -13.89
N ILE A 114 7.73 -2.45 -13.97
CA ILE A 114 8.46 -2.00 -12.77
C ILE A 114 7.51 -1.30 -11.81
N LEU A 115 6.68 -0.40 -12.32
CA LEU A 115 5.72 0.35 -11.53
C LEU A 115 4.63 -0.58 -10.96
N ASN A 116 4.11 -1.53 -11.73
CA ASN A 116 3.16 -2.53 -11.23
C ASN A 116 3.77 -3.37 -10.10
N ARG A 117 5.03 -3.79 -10.23
CA ARG A 117 5.75 -4.50 -9.16
C ARG A 117 5.89 -3.64 -7.90
N SER A 118 6.24 -2.37 -8.04
CA SER A 118 6.32 -1.45 -6.90
C SER A 118 4.96 -1.24 -6.22
N ILE A 119 3.87 -1.09 -6.99
CA ILE A 119 2.50 -1.04 -6.44
C ILE A 119 2.22 -2.33 -5.67
N PHE A 120 2.54 -3.48 -6.26
CA PHE A 120 2.33 -4.79 -5.65
C PHE A 120 3.07 -4.94 -4.31
N GLU A 121 4.33 -4.52 -4.22
CA GLU A 121 5.11 -4.53 -2.98
C GLU A 121 4.51 -3.64 -1.89
N VAL A 122 4.09 -2.42 -2.25
CA VAL A 122 3.41 -1.48 -1.33
C VAL A 122 2.10 -2.06 -0.82
N VAL A 123 1.27 -2.58 -1.73
CA VAL A 123 -0.03 -3.19 -1.41
C VAL A 123 0.15 -4.41 -0.51
N CYS A 124 1.07 -5.32 -0.83
CA CYS A 124 1.30 -6.52 -0.02
C CYS A 124 1.82 -6.15 1.38
N THR A 125 2.83 -5.29 1.47
CA THR A 125 3.40 -4.86 2.76
C THR A 125 2.35 -4.18 3.64
N SER A 126 1.52 -3.33 3.04
CA SER A 126 0.41 -2.68 3.72
C SER A 126 -0.65 -3.69 4.16
N TYR A 127 -1.04 -4.62 3.29
CA TYR A 127 -2.05 -5.64 3.60
C TYR A 127 -1.64 -6.49 4.81
N PHE A 128 -0.39 -6.97 4.81
CA PHE A 128 0.18 -7.72 5.91
C PHE A 128 0.16 -6.94 7.22
N THR A 129 0.58 -5.68 7.16
CA THR A 129 0.61 -4.77 8.32
C THR A 129 -0.79 -4.54 8.88
N PHE A 130 -1.73 -4.11 8.05
CA PHE A 130 -3.11 -3.81 8.46
C PHE A 130 -3.79 -5.03 9.09
N ARG A 131 -3.65 -6.20 8.48
CA ARG A 131 -4.27 -7.42 9.00
C ARG A 131 -3.74 -7.77 10.39
N ARG A 132 -2.42 -7.72 10.61
CA ARG A 132 -1.84 -8.04 11.92
C ARG A 132 -2.21 -7.02 12.99
N ILE A 133 -2.30 -5.74 12.62
CA ILE A 133 -2.77 -4.69 13.51
C ILE A 133 -4.23 -4.91 13.88
N GLU A 134 -5.09 -5.21 12.91
CA GLU A 134 -6.51 -5.49 13.14
C GLU A 134 -6.72 -6.67 14.11
N ASP A 135 -5.99 -7.77 13.91
CA ASP A 135 -6.08 -8.95 14.79
C ASP A 135 -5.65 -8.61 16.22
N LYS A 136 -4.58 -7.83 16.39
CA LYS A 136 -4.11 -7.35 17.69
C LYS A 136 -5.09 -6.36 18.33
N PHE A 137 -5.70 -5.48 17.53
CA PHE A 137 -6.68 -4.52 18.01
C PHE A 137 -7.94 -5.22 18.55
N LYS A 138 -8.41 -6.26 17.86
CA LYS A 138 -9.51 -7.11 18.36
C LYS A 138 -9.15 -7.77 19.71
N GLN A 139 -7.93 -8.29 19.84
CA GLN A 139 -7.46 -8.88 21.10
C GLN A 139 -7.37 -7.83 22.23
N SER A 140 -6.87 -6.63 21.93
CA SER A 140 -6.75 -5.56 22.91
C SER A 140 -8.13 -5.10 23.42
N GLN A 141 -9.12 -5.01 22.53
CA GLN A 141 -10.51 -4.72 22.89
C GLN A 141 -11.11 -5.79 23.81
N CYS A 142 -10.87 -7.07 23.54
CA CYS A 142 -11.32 -8.16 24.40
C CYS A 142 -10.73 -8.07 25.81
N LEU A 143 -9.42 -7.76 25.92
CA LEU A 143 -8.75 -7.59 27.21
C LEU A 143 -9.28 -6.39 28.00
N LEU A 144 -9.52 -5.26 27.33
CA LEU A 144 -10.12 -4.07 27.95
C LEU A 144 -11.52 -4.39 28.48
N ARG A 145 -12.38 -5.01 27.67
CA ARG A 145 -13.74 -5.42 28.11
C ARG A 145 -13.70 -6.39 29.28
N ALA A 146 -12.75 -7.32 29.30
CA ALA A 146 -12.55 -8.24 30.42
C ALA A 146 -12.09 -7.50 31.69
N ALA A 147 -11.13 -6.58 31.57
CA ALA A 147 -10.63 -5.78 32.69
C ALA A 147 -11.73 -4.93 33.34
N VAL A 148 -12.63 -4.32 32.55
CA VAL A 148 -13.76 -3.53 33.05
C VAL A 148 -14.75 -4.40 33.85
N LYS A 149 -14.99 -5.64 33.42
CA LYS A 149 -15.92 -6.57 34.10
C LYS A 149 -15.32 -7.29 35.30
N THR A 150 -14.00 -7.23 35.46
CA THR A 150 -13.26 -7.97 36.50
C THR A 150 -13.32 -7.23 37.84
N ARG A 151 -13.87 -7.88 38.88
CA ARG A 151 -13.95 -7.30 40.24
C ARG A 151 -12.63 -7.37 41.02
N SER A 152 -11.79 -8.37 40.73
CA SER A 152 -10.48 -8.52 41.38
C SER A 152 -9.48 -7.50 40.83
N LYS A 153 -8.92 -6.67 41.70
CA LYS A 153 -7.90 -5.67 41.33
C LYS A 153 -6.64 -6.31 40.72
N GLU A 154 -6.27 -7.49 41.18
CA GLU A 154 -5.07 -8.20 40.71
C GLU A 154 -5.26 -8.74 39.29
N GLU A 155 -6.40 -9.41 39.03
CA GLU A 155 -6.71 -9.92 37.69
C GLU A 155 -7.00 -8.79 36.70
N GLN A 156 -7.60 -7.69 37.17
CA GLN A 156 -7.75 -6.46 36.40
C GLN A 156 -6.39 -5.89 35.99
N ARG A 157 -5.42 -5.79 36.92
CA ARG A 157 -4.05 -5.34 36.63
C ARG A 157 -3.35 -6.24 35.61
N LYS A 158 -3.51 -7.57 35.71
CA LYS A 158 -2.97 -8.54 34.76
C LYS A 158 -3.53 -8.37 33.35
N ASN A 159 -4.84 -8.12 33.23
CA ASN A 159 -5.48 -7.83 31.94
C ASN A 159 -4.97 -6.50 31.34
N PHE A 160 -4.78 -5.47 32.16
CA PHE A 160 -4.19 -4.20 31.72
C PHE A 160 -2.73 -4.34 31.25
N LEU A 161 -1.91 -5.15 31.92
CA LEU A 161 -0.53 -5.42 31.48
C LEU A 161 -0.50 -6.09 30.11
N LYS A 162 -1.33 -7.12 29.89
CA LYS A 162 -1.45 -7.78 28.59
C LYS A 162 -1.96 -6.82 27.51
N TYR A 163 -2.92 -5.97 27.84
CA TYR A 163 -3.42 -4.93 26.93
C TYR A 163 -2.29 -4.00 26.49
N ASN A 164 -1.49 -3.47 27.43
CA ASN A 164 -0.36 -2.61 27.12
C ASN A 164 0.69 -3.31 26.25
N GLN A 165 0.99 -4.59 26.53
CA GLN A 165 1.89 -5.38 25.69
C GLN A 165 1.40 -5.47 24.24
N ILE A 166 0.10 -5.74 24.03
CA ILE A 166 -0.47 -5.79 22.68
C ILE A 166 -0.39 -4.42 21.99
N LEU A 167 -0.61 -3.31 22.71
CA LEU A 167 -0.42 -1.97 22.14
C LEU A 167 1.03 -1.73 21.69
N TYR A 168 2.01 -2.13 22.49
CA TYR A 168 3.43 -2.04 22.09
C TYR A 168 3.76 -2.89 20.86
N GLU A 169 3.13 -4.06 20.72
CA GLU A 169 3.27 -4.90 19.53
C GLU A 169 2.64 -4.26 18.29
N ILE A 170 1.48 -3.60 18.42
CA ILE A 170 0.86 -2.82 17.34
C ILE A 170 1.78 -1.68 16.92
N TYR A 171 2.28 -0.90 17.88
CA TYR A 171 3.23 0.17 17.63
C TYR A 171 4.47 -0.33 16.88
N SER A 172 5.04 -1.45 17.32
CA SER A 172 6.22 -2.04 16.67
C SER A 172 5.96 -2.47 15.23
N LEU A 173 4.75 -2.96 14.92
CA LEU A 173 4.36 -3.30 13.55
C LEU A 173 4.21 -2.07 12.66
N LEU A 174 3.54 -1.02 13.15
CA LEU A 174 3.39 0.25 12.45
C LEU A 174 4.75 0.90 12.17
N PHE A 175 5.62 0.91 13.18
CA PHE A 175 6.97 1.43 13.02
C PHE A 175 7.75 0.68 11.93
N ARG A 176 7.70 -0.67 11.92
CA ARG A 176 8.36 -1.47 10.88
C ARG A 176 7.83 -1.18 9.48
N ALA A 177 6.51 -1.06 9.34
CA ALA A 177 5.89 -0.73 8.05
C ALA A 177 6.31 0.67 7.56
N ASN A 178 6.51 1.62 8.47
CA ASN A 178 7.00 2.95 8.16
C ASN A 178 8.51 2.94 7.79
N THR A 179 9.34 2.09 8.41
CA THR A 179 10.77 1.95 8.04
C THR A 179 11.04 1.37 6.65
N SER A 180 10.02 0.88 5.94
CA SER A 180 10.12 0.54 4.51
C SER A 180 10.24 1.77 3.61
N THR A 181 10.09 2.98 4.17
CA THR A 181 10.21 4.25 3.47
C THR A 181 11.57 4.92 3.77
N SER A 182 12.03 5.80 2.88
CA SER A 182 13.25 6.60 3.09
C SER A 182 13.08 7.72 4.13
N LEU A 183 11.90 7.88 4.72
CA LEU A 183 11.63 8.85 5.76
C LEU A 183 12.31 8.43 7.07
N ASN A 184 13.12 9.32 7.63
CA ASN A 184 13.70 9.15 8.96
C ASN A 184 12.60 9.42 10.01
N TRP A 185 11.87 8.38 10.39
CA TRP A 185 10.75 8.49 11.32
C TRP A 185 11.15 8.91 12.73
N GLU A 186 12.35 8.53 13.18
CA GLU A 186 12.88 9.00 14.46
C GLU A 186 13.02 10.53 14.45
N GLU A 187 13.58 11.08 13.37
CA GLU A 187 13.69 12.52 13.17
C GLU A 187 12.32 13.19 13.04
N HIS A 188 11.38 12.58 12.32
CA HIS A 188 10.02 13.12 12.16
C HIS A 188 9.27 13.19 13.50
N PHE A 189 9.31 12.12 14.30
CA PHE A 189 8.67 12.11 15.62
C PHE A 189 9.37 13.05 16.61
N ASN A 190 10.70 13.16 16.56
CA ASN A 190 11.44 14.14 17.35
C ASN A 190 11.04 15.59 16.99
N LYS A 191 10.84 15.89 15.70
CA LYS A 191 10.32 17.20 15.26
C LYS A 191 8.91 17.50 15.78
N LEU A 192 8.12 16.47 16.03
CA LEU A 192 6.78 16.57 16.61
C LEU A 192 6.79 16.55 18.15
N GLY A 193 7.95 16.55 18.81
CA GLY A 193 8.08 16.59 20.27
C GLY A 193 8.01 15.23 20.97
N TYR A 194 7.94 14.13 20.22
CA TYR A 194 7.87 12.78 20.78
C TYR A 194 9.26 12.16 20.95
N ALA A 195 9.74 12.06 22.20
CA ALA A 195 10.97 11.34 22.52
C ALA A 195 10.69 9.83 22.74
N ILE A 196 10.65 9.06 21.65
CA ILE A 196 10.39 7.62 21.73
C ILE A 196 11.68 6.85 21.46
N LYS A 197 12.12 6.06 22.44
CA LYS A 197 13.17 5.06 22.21
C LYS A 197 12.59 3.94 21.35
N LEU A 198 13.05 3.88 20.11
CA LEU A 198 12.69 2.81 19.19
C LEU A 198 13.13 1.46 19.77
N PRO A 199 12.37 0.37 19.54
CA PRO A 199 12.83 -0.97 19.89
C PRO A 199 14.18 -1.25 19.21
N GLU A 200 15.10 -1.92 19.91
CA GLU A 200 16.38 -2.36 19.33
C GLU A 200 16.18 -3.07 18.00
N SER A 201 17.09 -2.80 17.06
CA SER A 201 17.02 -3.12 15.63
C SER A 201 16.18 -4.36 15.32
N SER A 202 14.91 -4.15 14.97
CA SER A 202 14.07 -5.26 14.55
C SER A 202 14.51 -5.74 13.18
N LYS A 203 14.55 -7.06 12.96
CA LYS A 203 14.74 -7.66 11.63
C LYS A 203 13.85 -6.94 10.61
N ARG A 204 14.46 -6.44 9.53
CA ARG A 204 13.74 -5.85 8.39
C ARG A 204 12.72 -6.84 7.87
N LEU A 205 11.52 -6.36 7.55
CA LEU A 205 10.47 -7.18 6.95
C LEU A 205 10.90 -7.56 5.52
N HIS A 206 10.97 -8.86 5.22
CA HIS A 206 11.31 -9.33 3.89
C HIS A 206 10.03 -9.57 3.07
N ILE A 207 10.03 -9.16 1.80
CA ILE A 207 8.84 -9.28 0.94
C ILE A 207 8.35 -10.72 0.79
N HIS A 208 9.24 -11.71 0.77
CA HIS A 208 8.81 -13.12 0.63
C HIS A 208 7.99 -13.59 1.83
N ASP A 209 8.39 -13.20 3.06
CA ASP A 209 7.62 -13.53 4.28
C ASP A 209 6.21 -12.92 4.23
N VAL A 210 6.10 -11.72 3.64
CA VAL A 210 4.83 -11.02 3.44
C VAL A 210 3.96 -11.76 2.43
N LEU A 211 4.52 -12.14 1.28
CA LEU A 211 3.80 -12.83 0.22
C LEU A 211 3.26 -14.18 0.70
N GLU A 212 4.08 -14.97 1.40
CA GLU A 212 3.65 -16.26 1.95
C GLU A 212 2.48 -16.14 2.94
N ASP A 213 2.45 -15.09 3.77
CA ASP A 213 1.37 -14.87 4.74
C ASP A 213 0.07 -14.46 4.04
N ILE A 214 0.15 -13.59 3.03
CA ILE A 214 -1.02 -13.07 2.30
C ILE A 214 -1.58 -14.13 1.34
N GLU A 215 -0.74 -14.91 0.68
CA GLU A 215 -1.16 -15.98 -0.24
C GLU A 215 -2.02 -17.04 0.47
N LYS A 216 -1.70 -17.36 1.73
CA LYS A 216 -2.51 -18.25 2.59
C LYS A 216 -3.95 -17.78 2.75
N VAL A 217 -4.20 -16.47 2.75
CA VAL A 217 -5.52 -15.88 3.02
C VAL A 217 -6.23 -15.41 1.75
N SER A 218 -5.51 -14.76 0.84
CA SER A 218 -6.06 -14.25 -0.43
C SER A 218 -6.35 -15.36 -1.44
N LYS A 219 -5.67 -16.51 -1.33
CA LYS A 219 -5.72 -17.62 -2.32
C LYS A 219 -5.30 -17.20 -3.73
N LEU A 220 -4.58 -16.08 -3.85
CA LEU A 220 -3.97 -15.62 -5.09
C LEU A 220 -2.51 -16.11 -5.17
N PRO A 221 -1.98 -16.39 -6.37
CA PRO A 221 -0.62 -16.92 -6.55
C PRO A 221 0.43 -15.80 -6.45
N LEU A 222 0.55 -15.18 -5.27
CA LEU A 222 1.30 -13.94 -5.09
C LEU A 222 2.80 -14.11 -5.30
N MET A 223 3.39 -15.22 -4.82
CA MET A 223 4.82 -15.48 -5.04
C MET A 223 5.13 -15.63 -6.54
N LYS A 224 4.35 -16.44 -7.25
CA LYS A 224 4.50 -16.65 -8.71
C LYS A 224 4.40 -15.33 -9.48
N VAL A 225 3.44 -14.49 -9.12
CA VAL A 225 3.23 -13.17 -9.74
C VAL A 225 4.42 -12.24 -9.48
N TYR A 226 4.94 -12.23 -8.26
CA TYR A 226 6.11 -11.44 -7.88
C TYR A 226 7.37 -11.89 -8.60
N ASP A 227 7.60 -13.20 -8.68
CA ASP A 227 8.75 -13.79 -9.38
C ASP A 227 8.72 -13.43 -10.86
N LEU A 228 7.56 -13.55 -11.51
CA LEU A 228 7.39 -13.18 -12.92
C LEU A 228 7.73 -11.71 -13.18
N MET A 229 7.22 -10.80 -12.34
CA MET A 229 7.55 -9.38 -12.46
C MET A 229 9.02 -9.11 -12.15
N SER A 230 9.61 -9.82 -11.18
CA SER A 230 11.02 -9.68 -10.78
C SER A 230 11.97 -10.19 -11.87
N GLU A 231 11.63 -11.28 -12.52
CA GLU A 231 12.33 -11.82 -13.67
C GLU A 231 12.28 -10.82 -14.84
N PHE A 232 11.10 -10.27 -15.12
CA PHE A 232 10.91 -9.29 -16.20
C PHE A 232 11.78 -8.04 -16.03
N VAL A 233 11.95 -7.56 -14.80
CA VAL A 233 12.76 -6.37 -14.48
C VAL A 233 14.24 -6.70 -14.31
N HIS A 234 14.63 -7.97 -14.37
CA HIS A 234 16.03 -8.36 -14.32
C HIS A 234 16.76 -7.85 -15.58
N PRO A 235 17.96 -7.25 -15.46
CA PRO A 235 18.68 -6.65 -16.58
C PRO A 235 19.01 -7.61 -17.73
N ASN A 236 18.91 -8.93 -17.51
CA ASN A 236 19.18 -9.95 -18.51
C ASN A 236 17.94 -10.56 -19.18
N PHE A 237 16.73 -10.29 -18.69
CA PHE A 237 15.49 -10.83 -19.30
C PHE A 237 15.24 -10.26 -20.71
N GLY A 238 15.90 -9.14 -21.02
CA GLY A 238 15.71 -8.40 -22.26
C GLY A 238 16.97 -8.04 -23.01
N SER A 239 17.96 -8.92 -23.18
CA SER A 239 19.05 -8.64 -24.13
C SER A 239 18.57 -8.42 -25.58
N LYS A 240 17.28 -8.70 -25.87
CA LYS A 240 16.56 -8.32 -27.11
C LYS A 240 15.39 -7.34 -26.93
N THR A 241 14.97 -7.00 -25.70
CA THR A 241 13.82 -6.12 -25.41
C THR A 241 14.18 -4.83 -24.65
N MET A 242 15.34 -4.78 -24.00
CA MET A 242 15.96 -3.55 -23.51
C MET A 242 17.03 -3.11 -24.49
N VAL A 243 16.74 -2.05 -25.25
CA VAL A 243 17.80 -1.26 -25.88
C VAL A 243 18.06 -0.09 -24.95
N ILE A 244 19.21 -0.04 -24.27
CA ILE A 244 19.64 1.24 -23.68
C ILE A 244 19.89 2.16 -24.88
N ASN A 245 18.96 3.08 -25.15
CA ASN A 245 19.04 3.96 -26.31
C ASN A 245 20.17 4.97 -26.14
N THR A 246 20.28 5.55 -24.95
CA THR A 246 21.33 6.52 -24.66
C THR A 246 21.53 6.69 -23.16
N LYS A 247 22.63 7.33 -22.79
CA LYS A 247 22.98 7.74 -21.44
C LYS A 247 23.16 9.26 -21.46
N ARG A 248 22.48 9.99 -20.58
CA ARG A 248 22.59 11.45 -20.48
C ARG A 248 23.19 11.85 -19.14
N PRO A 249 24.17 12.77 -19.11
CA PRO A 249 24.69 13.33 -17.88
C PRO A 249 23.57 14.01 -17.08
N HIS A 250 23.47 13.75 -15.78
CA HIS A 250 22.49 14.41 -14.91
C HIS A 250 23.15 15.10 -13.72
N MET A 251 23.88 14.35 -12.90
CA MET A 251 24.63 14.86 -11.75
C MET A 251 26.02 14.24 -11.69
N GLN A 252 26.92 14.82 -10.89
CA GLN A 252 28.24 14.23 -10.67
C GLN A 252 28.07 12.81 -10.11
N TYR A 253 28.57 11.82 -10.86
CA TYR A 253 28.42 10.37 -10.61
C TYR A 253 27.03 9.75 -10.83
N MET A 254 26.07 10.48 -11.40
CA MET A 254 24.76 9.93 -11.78
C MET A 254 24.38 10.34 -13.20
N ASP A 255 24.19 9.34 -14.04
CA ASP A 255 23.69 9.51 -15.39
C ASP A 255 22.24 9.00 -15.48
N ILE A 256 21.43 9.68 -16.27
CA ILE A 256 20.09 9.19 -16.64
C ILE A 256 20.26 8.18 -17.76
N VAL A 257 19.83 6.94 -17.51
CA VAL A 257 19.72 5.90 -18.52
C VAL A 257 18.40 6.09 -19.26
N VAL A 258 18.46 6.29 -20.58
CA VAL A 258 17.27 6.35 -21.43
C VAL A 258 17.07 4.95 -22.03
N LEU A 259 16.03 4.28 -21.55
CA LEU A 259 15.60 3.00 -22.11
C LEU A 259 14.89 3.22 -23.45
N GLY A 260 15.01 2.25 -24.34
CA GLY A 260 14.38 2.27 -25.65
C GLY A 260 12.88 2.06 -25.54
N ASP A 261 12.13 3.12 -25.82
CA ASP A 261 10.68 3.05 -25.99
C ASP A 261 10.37 2.46 -27.38
N ASN A 262 9.89 1.21 -27.41
CA ASN A 262 9.10 0.73 -28.54
C ASN A 262 7.70 1.36 -28.48
N SER A 263 7.66 2.68 -28.65
CA SER A 263 6.42 3.47 -28.62
C SER A 263 5.36 2.88 -29.56
N GLY A 264 4.16 2.62 -29.02
CA GLY A 264 2.96 2.28 -29.80
C GLY A 264 3.02 0.99 -30.63
N ASN A 265 3.95 0.05 -30.39
CA ASN A 265 3.98 -1.21 -31.14
C ASN A 265 2.88 -2.17 -30.64
N ALA A 266 1.95 -2.53 -31.53
CA ALA A 266 0.89 -3.50 -31.25
C ALA A 266 1.42 -4.86 -30.75
N GLU A 267 2.56 -5.33 -31.25
CA GLU A 267 3.16 -6.58 -30.76
C GLU A 267 3.65 -6.48 -29.32
N ALA A 268 4.22 -5.34 -28.94
CA ALA A 268 4.66 -5.10 -27.57
C ALA A 268 3.47 -5.04 -26.60
N ALA A 269 2.35 -4.44 -27.04
CA ALA A 269 1.11 -4.42 -26.27
C ALA A 269 0.52 -5.83 -26.12
N LEU A 270 0.50 -6.65 -27.18
CA LEU A 270 0.04 -8.04 -27.09
C LEU A 270 0.93 -8.87 -26.17
N TYR A 271 2.25 -8.71 -26.26
CA TYR A 271 3.20 -9.39 -25.38
C TYR A 271 3.01 -8.99 -23.92
N TYR A 272 2.80 -7.70 -23.64
CA TYR A 272 2.46 -7.21 -22.30
C TYR A 272 1.18 -7.86 -21.77
N ILE A 273 0.12 -7.90 -22.59
CA ILE A 273 -1.15 -8.54 -22.20
C ILE A 273 -0.93 -10.03 -21.92
N ASP A 274 -0.25 -10.75 -22.81
CA ASP A 274 -0.06 -12.19 -22.67
C ASP A 274 0.74 -12.57 -21.42
N GLN A 275 1.75 -11.78 -21.08
CA GLN A 275 2.64 -12.11 -19.97
C GLN A 275 2.13 -11.56 -18.63
N LEU A 276 1.56 -10.35 -18.60
CA LEU A 276 1.41 -9.59 -17.36
C LEU A 276 -0.02 -9.24 -16.98
N SER A 277 -1.01 -9.74 -17.71
CA SER A 277 -2.41 -9.59 -17.31
C SER A 277 -2.72 -10.24 -15.96
N GLU A 278 -2.09 -11.38 -15.64
CA GLU A 278 -2.29 -12.07 -14.35
C GLU A 278 -1.72 -11.25 -13.20
N SER A 279 -0.54 -10.66 -13.38
CA SER A 279 0.09 -9.83 -12.35
C SER A 279 -0.69 -8.55 -12.12
N LEU A 280 -1.10 -7.86 -13.19
CA LEU A 280 -1.95 -6.68 -13.10
C LEU A 280 -3.26 -6.98 -12.37
N TYR A 281 -3.96 -8.07 -12.73
CA TYR A 281 -5.19 -8.47 -12.05
C TYR A 281 -4.99 -8.68 -10.55
N CYS A 282 -3.93 -9.41 -10.16
CA CYS A 282 -3.64 -9.68 -8.75
C CYS A 282 -3.34 -8.39 -7.97
N THR A 283 -2.52 -7.49 -8.54
CA THR A 283 -2.22 -6.19 -7.94
C THR A 283 -3.48 -5.36 -7.72
N LEU A 284 -4.29 -5.19 -8.76
CA LEU A 284 -5.52 -4.38 -8.71
C LEU A 284 -6.52 -4.97 -7.69
N THR A 285 -6.71 -6.29 -7.71
CA THR A 285 -7.61 -6.99 -6.79
C THR A 285 -7.20 -6.79 -5.33
N LEU A 286 -5.90 -6.98 -5.03
CA LEU A 286 -5.38 -6.78 -3.68
C LEU A 286 -5.47 -5.31 -3.24
N ALA A 287 -5.17 -4.36 -4.13
CA ALA A 287 -5.22 -2.94 -3.83
C ALA A 287 -6.64 -2.50 -3.48
N CYS A 288 -7.63 -2.89 -4.28
CA CYS A 288 -9.04 -2.58 -4.03
C CYS A 288 -9.54 -3.24 -2.74
N SER A 289 -9.20 -4.52 -2.53
CA SER A 289 -9.55 -5.24 -1.31
C SER A 289 -8.96 -4.60 -0.05
N LEU A 290 -7.69 -4.16 -0.13
CA LEU A 290 -7.03 -3.47 0.97
C LEU A 290 -7.68 -2.12 1.25
N HIS A 291 -8.03 -1.35 0.22
CA HIS A 291 -8.71 -0.06 0.38
C HIS A 291 -10.05 -0.20 1.12
N GLU A 292 -10.88 -1.17 0.72
CA GLU A 292 -12.15 -1.43 1.39
C GLU A 292 -11.94 -1.87 2.85
N ARG A 293 -10.98 -2.78 3.09
CA ARG A 293 -10.69 -3.31 4.44
C ARG A 293 -10.19 -2.22 5.38
N SER A 294 -9.26 -1.40 4.92
CA SER A 294 -8.64 -0.34 5.70
C SER A 294 -9.63 0.78 6.03
N GLY A 295 -10.51 1.17 5.11
CA GLY A 295 -11.62 2.08 5.40
C GLY A 295 -12.51 1.58 6.54
N LYS A 296 -12.98 0.32 6.46
CA LYS A 296 -13.76 -0.32 7.53
C LYS A 296 -13.02 -0.39 8.86
N PHE A 297 -11.71 -0.65 8.83
CA PHE A 297 -10.90 -0.76 10.03
C PHE A 297 -10.70 0.60 10.70
N LEU A 298 -10.41 1.64 9.93
CA LEU A 298 -10.29 3.01 10.44
C LEU A 298 -11.60 3.49 11.05
N ASP A 299 -12.74 3.27 10.38
CA ASP A 299 -14.06 3.58 10.92
C ASP A 299 -14.32 2.88 12.26
N ALA A 300 -13.92 1.61 12.38
CA ALA A 300 -14.07 0.84 13.62
C ALA A 300 -13.20 1.39 14.75
N ILE A 301 -11.99 1.88 14.44
CA ILE A 301 -11.09 2.52 15.41
C ILE A 301 -11.65 3.86 15.86
N PHE A 302 -12.10 4.71 14.92
CA PHE A 302 -12.66 6.02 15.26
C PHE A 302 -13.94 5.90 16.10
N LYS A 303 -14.77 4.88 15.88
CA LYS A 303 -15.93 4.58 16.75
C LYS A 303 -15.54 4.11 18.15
N PHE A 304 -14.33 3.58 18.33
CA PHE A 304 -13.83 3.11 19.61
C PHE A 304 -13.21 4.23 20.46
N ILE A 305 -12.78 5.33 19.84
CA ILE A 305 -12.34 6.53 20.54
C ILE A 305 -13.58 7.22 21.11
N PRO A 306 -13.69 7.42 22.44
CA PRO A 306 -14.74 8.26 23.00
C PRO A 306 -14.57 9.64 22.37
N SER A 307 -15.60 10.16 21.70
CA SER A 307 -15.61 11.57 21.32
C SER A 307 -15.26 12.39 22.56
N PRO A 308 -14.38 13.40 22.46
CA PRO A 308 -14.15 14.33 23.57
C PRO A 308 -15.45 15.05 23.98
N ASP A 309 -16.47 15.05 23.11
CA ASP A 309 -17.83 15.54 23.37
C ASP A 309 -18.75 14.48 24.03
N ASN A 310 -18.36 13.21 24.08
CA ASN A 310 -19.09 12.11 24.73
C ASN A 310 -18.69 11.90 26.21
N ARG A 311 -18.29 12.97 26.92
CA ARG A 311 -18.16 12.96 28.40
C ARG A 311 -19.50 12.84 29.15
N ASN A 312 -20.51 12.25 28.53
CA ASN A 312 -21.79 11.87 29.14
C ASN A 312 -22.02 10.37 29.03
N LEU A 313 -20.98 9.57 29.30
CA LEU A 313 -21.19 8.23 29.86
C LEU A 313 -21.25 8.40 31.39
N GLN A 314 -22.44 8.79 31.86
CA GLN A 314 -22.89 8.57 33.24
C GLN A 314 -23.08 7.09 33.51
#